data_AF-A0A3S0S4E2-F1
#
_entry.id   AF-A0A3S0S4E2-F1
#
_cell.length_a   1.000
_cell.length_b   1.000
_cell.length_c   1.000
_cell.angle_alpha   90.00
_cell.angle_beta   90.00
_cell.angle_gamma   90.00
#
_symmetry.space_group_name_H-M   'P 1'
#
loop_
_entity.id
_entity.type
_entity.pdbx_description
1 polymer ?
#
loop_
_entity_poly.entity_id
_entity_poly.type
_entity_poly.pdbx_seq_one_letter_code
_entity_poly.pdbx_strand_id
1 'polypeptide(L)'
;MAPRLIITGSTGYIGARLAAMARERGFEVVELGRQPGTKWRIGDEPAAADLEGAVAIVHLAHSWATAPDAAEEENFNISGTVKLAEAARAAGVPRFVFSSSTSSRQEALNIYGRTKFRIEQHLAASSAAPIVRIARIGLVYGGPRTAMYGLMAKLAALSPILPMIGLSREVQPIHLDEVAAGLLALATEEHPQQQTFVLAQEKPISFAGWLKILRRSQGKGNLHFIPIPLSAALFACHMTKLLPLIPTVDPERVLGLAGAAPMESSESLRLLKLNPADPLTVLVEEFGQSDDEQSRSEAQALLRYLGIMPTPIQLQRLCEGLRREGLSPLGLSPALIRHPSLLALFEPPANRTKHRLARALYLADLASEPERHPGRKTEFFDATLTIAGDILLFPLRTLLAGKYR
;
A
#
# COMPACT_ATOMS: atom_id res chain seq x y z
N MET A 1 -32.92 4.79 9.33
CA MET A 1 -31.78 5.35 8.58
C MET A 1 -30.55 4.53 8.91
N ALA A 2 -29.59 4.44 7.99
CA ALA A 2 -28.33 3.74 8.27
C ALA A 2 -27.56 4.47 9.39
N PRO A 3 -26.85 3.76 10.28
CA PRO A 3 -26.05 4.40 11.31
C PRO A 3 -24.90 5.20 10.68
N ARG A 4 -24.75 6.46 11.08
CA ARG A 4 -23.76 7.39 10.52
C ARG A 4 -22.39 7.19 11.17
N LEU A 5 -21.37 6.86 10.39
CA LEU A 5 -19.98 6.71 10.83
C LEU A 5 -19.11 7.80 10.21
N ILE A 6 -18.48 8.63 11.03
CA ILE A 6 -17.60 9.68 10.54
C ILE A 6 -16.16 9.18 10.50
N ILE A 7 -15.47 9.38 9.38
CA ILE A 7 -14.08 9.01 9.19
C ILE A 7 -13.30 10.24 8.73
N THR A 8 -12.26 10.59 9.50
CA THR A 8 -11.24 11.54 9.02
C THR A 8 -10.10 10.76 8.36
N GLY A 9 -9.40 11.32 7.38
CA GLY A 9 -8.31 10.61 6.71
C GLY A 9 -8.80 9.43 5.85
N SER A 10 -10.05 9.47 5.39
CA SER A 10 -10.71 8.45 4.55
C SER A 10 -9.98 8.14 3.24
N THR A 11 -9.20 9.09 2.71
CA THR A 11 -8.42 8.90 1.49
C THR A 11 -7.05 8.24 1.74
N GLY A 12 -6.69 8.03 3.00
CA GLY A 12 -5.44 7.37 3.40
C GLY A 12 -5.50 5.85 3.23
N TYR A 13 -4.36 5.20 3.37
CA TYR A 13 -4.22 3.75 3.19
C TYR A 13 -5.19 2.92 4.05
N ILE A 14 -5.25 3.19 5.36
CA ILE A 14 -6.19 2.54 6.29
C ILE A 14 -7.61 3.08 6.13
N GLY A 15 -7.75 4.40 5.98
CA GLY A 15 -9.05 5.06 5.91
C GLY A 15 -9.90 4.63 4.72
N ALA A 16 -9.28 4.40 3.56
CA ALA A 16 -9.99 3.97 2.37
C ALA A 16 -10.59 2.58 2.55
N ARG A 17 -9.81 1.65 3.15
CA ARG A 17 -10.28 0.31 3.42
C ARG A 17 -11.37 0.29 4.51
N LEU A 18 -11.19 1.07 5.59
CA LEU A 18 -12.21 1.21 6.62
C LEU A 18 -13.53 1.77 6.05
N ALA A 19 -13.45 2.81 5.21
CA ALA A 19 -14.63 3.41 4.60
C ALA A 19 -15.36 2.43 3.66
N ALA A 20 -14.62 1.66 2.86
CA ALA A 20 -15.20 0.60 2.04
C ALA A 20 -15.90 -0.47 2.90
N MET A 21 -15.19 -1.00 3.91
CA MET A 21 -15.72 -2.03 4.80
C MET A 21 -16.95 -1.55 5.59
N ALA A 22 -16.95 -0.31 6.07
CA ALA A 22 -18.10 0.25 6.78
C ALA A 22 -19.33 0.39 5.87
N ARG A 23 -19.16 0.81 4.61
CA ARG A 23 -20.25 0.85 3.62
C ARG A 23 -20.81 -0.54 3.32
N GLU A 24 -19.93 -1.53 3.16
CA GLU A 24 -20.32 -2.95 2.98
C GLU A 24 -21.14 -3.47 4.17
N ARG A 25 -20.85 -3.00 5.40
CA ARG A 25 -21.62 -3.32 6.61
C ARG A 25 -22.84 -2.43 6.84
N GLY A 26 -23.24 -1.62 5.85
CA GLY A 26 -24.48 -0.83 5.88
C GLY A 26 -24.41 0.47 6.66
N PHE A 27 -23.21 1.00 6.96
CA PHE A 27 -23.05 2.32 7.57
C PHE A 27 -23.14 3.44 6.52
N GLU A 28 -23.74 4.55 6.92
CA GLU A 28 -23.59 5.81 6.17
C GLU A 28 -22.23 6.43 6.54
N VAL A 29 -21.26 6.31 5.63
CA VAL A 29 -19.91 6.84 5.86
C VAL A 29 -19.83 8.31 5.49
N VAL A 30 -19.52 9.14 6.48
CA VAL A 30 -19.24 10.57 6.32
C VAL A 30 -17.74 10.83 6.36
N GLU A 31 -17.21 11.36 5.26
CA GLU A 31 -15.80 11.68 5.09
C GLU A 31 -15.52 13.14 5.46
N LEU A 32 -15.14 13.38 6.72
CA LEU A 32 -14.97 14.74 7.24
C LEU A 32 -13.82 15.47 6.55
N GLY A 33 -14.08 16.68 6.06
CA GLY A 33 -13.11 17.52 5.32
C GLY A 33 -12.98 17.21 3.83
N ARG A 34 -13.78 16.28 3.30
CA ARG A 34 -13.80 15.91 1.86
C ARG A 34 -15.17 16.00 1.21
N GLN A 35 -16.21 16.28 1.99
CA GLN A 35 -17.53 16.57 1.46
C GLN A 35 -17.53 17.87 0.64
N PRO A 36 -18.28 17.93 -0.48
CA PRO A 36 -18.46 19.17 -1.23
C PRO A 36 -18.99 20.30 -0.33
N GLY A 37 -18.24 21.40 -0.23
CA GLY A 37 -18.60 22.54 0.62
C GLY A 37 -17.99 22.52 2.03
N THR A 38 -17.46 21.39 2.49
CA THR A 38 -16.88 21.23 3.84
C THR A 38 -15.36 21.40 3.78
N LYS A 39 -14.81 22.37 4.53
CA LYS A 39 -13.38 22.73 4.52
C LYS A 39 -12.57 22.19 5.70
N TRP A 40 -13.13 21.30 6.52
CA TRP A 40 -12.48 20.89 7.76
C TRP A 40 -11.10 20.27 7.52
N ARG A 41 -10.10 20.80 8.22
CA ARG A 41 -8.73 20.28 8.34
C ARG A 41 -8.44 20.04 9.81
N ILE A 42 -7.43 19.22 10.08
CA ILE A 42 -6.94 19.04 11.45
C ILE A 42 -6.52 20.42 12.00
N GLY A 43 -7.09 20.79 13.15
CA GLY A 43 -6.90 22.09 13.80
C GLY A 43 -8.12 23.02 13.67
N ASP A 44 -8.97 22.82 12.65
CA ASP A 44 -10.19 23.61 12.47
C ASP A 44 -11.25 23.23 13.51
N GLU A 45 -12.16 24.18 13.80
CA GLU A 45 -13.39 23.88 14.53
C GLU A 45 -14.32 23.02 13.67
N PRO A 46 -14.69 21.80 14.08
CA PRO A 46 -15.70 21.04 13.37
C PRO A 46 -17.08 21.67 13.58
N ALA A 47 -17.89 21.78 12.52
CA ALA A 47 -19.26 22.24 12.67
C ALA A 47 -20.08 21.18 13.41
N ALA A 48 -20.90 21.59 14.38
CA ALA A 48 -21.73 20.65 15.15
C ALA A 48 -22.64 19.79 14.25
N ALA A 49 -23.18 20.38 13.18
CA ALA A 49 -23.99 19.68 12.18
C ALA A 49 -23.23 18.55 11.44
N ASP A 50 -21.90 18.67 11.31
CA ASP A 50 -21.08 17.62 10.69
C ASP A 50 -20.94 16.39 11.61
N LEU A 51 -21.17 16.55 12.92
CA LEU A 51 -21.01 15.51 13.93
C LEU A 51 -22.34 14.90 14.40
N GLU A 52 -23.46 15.62 14.20
CA GLU A 52 -24.78 15.25 14.70
C GLU A 52 -25.26 13.87 14.20
N GLY A 53 -25.81 13.08 15.12
CA GLY A 53 -26.37 11.74 14.82
C GLY A 53 -25.32 10.67 14.49
N ALA A 54 -24.03 10.96 14.60
CA ALA A 54 -22.99 9.97 14.37
C ALA A 54 -22.92 8.94 15.51
N VAL A 55 -22.84 7.65 15.16
CA VAL A 55 -22.67 6.57 16.13
C VAL A 55 -21.22 6.40 16.60
N ALA A 56 -20.27 6.98 15.85
CA ALA A 56 -18.86 7.10 16.20
C ALA A 56 -18.11 8.02 15.23
N ILE A 57 -16.94 8.50 15.68
CA ILE A 57 -15.91 9.10 14.83
C ILE A 57 -14.66 8.22 14.88
N VAL A 58 -14.09 7.90 13.71
CA VAL A 58 -12.77 7.27 13.59
C VAL A 58 -11.76 8.28 13.04
N HIS A 59 -10.84 8.69 13.90
CA HIS A 59 -9.83 9.70 13.59
C HIS A 59 -8.53 9.07 13.10
N LEU A 60 -8.37 8.96 11.77
CA LEU A 60 -7.17 8.46 11.09
C LEU A 60 -6.31 9.58 10.48
N ALA A 61 -6.83 10.81 10.41
CA ALA A 61 -6.09 11.90 9.80
C ALA A 61 -4.82 12.23 10.61
N HIS A 62 -3.72 12.44 9.90
CA HIS A 62 -2.48 12.96 10.45
C HIS A 62 -1.85 13.83 9.37
N SER A 63 -1.47 15.06 9.73
CA SER A 63 -0.87 16.00 8.78
C SER A 63 0.61 16.19 9.08
N TRP A 64 1.40 16.06 8.01
CA TRP A 64 2.86 16.19 8.00
C TRP A 64 3.31 17.64 7.77
N ALA A 65 2.39 18.61 7.85
CA ALA A 65 2.69 20.02 7.65
C ALA A 65 3.31 20.70 8.89
N THR A 66 3.25 20.06 10.07
CA THR A 66 3.93 20.55 11.27
C THR A 66 5.43 20.34 11.11
N ALA A 67 6.22 21.36 11.40
CA ALA A 67 7.66 21.23 11.41
C ALA A 67 8.10 20.19 12.47
N PRO A 68 9.13 19.37 12.19
CA PRO A 68 9.70 18.40 13.12
C PRO A 68 10.02 18.93 14.52
N ASP A 69 10.41 20.19 14.59
CA ASP A 69 10.88 20.95 15.74
C ASP A 69 9.85 21.95 16.29
N ALA A 70 8.64 21.97 15.72
CA ALA A 70 7.58 22.83 16.21
C ALA A 70 7.30 22.54 17.69
N ALA A 71 7.02 23.63 18.43
CA ALA A 71 6.55 23.52 19.80
C ALA A 71 5.27 22.67 19.86
N GLU A 72 5.02 22.05 21.02
CA GLU A 72 3.90 21.13 21.17
C GLU A 72 2.56 21.83 20.94
N GLU A 73 2.44 23.07 21.41
CA GLU A 73 1.27 23.93 21.28
C GLU A 73 0.96 24.28 19.82
N GLU A 74 1.97 24.30 18.96
CA GLU A 74 1.84 24.58 17.53
C GLU A 74 1.52 23.32 16.71
N ASN A 75 1.57 22.14 17.34
CA ASN A 75 1.28 20.90 16.65
C ASN A 75 -0.24 20.68 16.56
N PHE A 76 -0.81 21.09 15.42
CA PHE A 76 -2.23 20.88 15.14
C PHE A 76 -2.66 19.41 15.20
N ASN A 77 -1.76 18.42 15.05
CA ASN A 77 -2.15 17.02 15.26
C ASN A 77 -2.52 16.74 16.72
N ILE A 78 -1.91 17.46 17.66
CA ILE A 78 -2.21 17.36 19.09
C ILE A 78 -3.49 18.13 19.38
N SER A 79 -3.43 19.45 19.24
CA SER A 79 -4.54 20.33 19.58
C SER A 79 -5.80 20.04 18.76
N GLY A 80 -5.66 19.79 17.46
CA GLY A 80 -6.77 19.47 16.55
C GLY A 80 -7.42 18.11 16.82
N THR A 81 -6.65 17.10 17.25
CA THR A 81 -7.25 15.79 17.63
C THR A 81 -8.08 15.92 18.90
N VAL A 82 -7.55 16.60 19.92
CA VAL A 82 -8.25 16.83 21.20
C VAL A 82 -9.52 17.62 20.94
N LYS A 83 -9.41 18.72 20.19
CA LYS A 83 -10.53 19.56 19.80
C LYS A 83 -11.65 18.79 19.09
N LEU A 84 -11.30 17.92 18.14
CA LEU A 84 -12.29 17.08 17.46
C LEU A 84 -12.96 16.09 18.44
N ALA A 85 -12.21 15.50 19.36
CA ALA A 85 -12.76 14.58 20.35
C ALA A 85 -13.71 15.28 21.33
N GLU A 86 -13.36 16.49 21.78
CA GLU A 86 -14.22 17.29 22.67
C GLU A 86 -15.48 17.77 21.96
N ALA A 87 -15.37 18.20 20.70
CA ALA A 87 -16.53 18.51 19.88
C ALA A 87 -17.44 17.28 19.65
N ALA A 88 -16.85 16.10 19.45
CA ALA A 88 -17.61 14.86 19.35
C ALA A 88 -18.41 14.56 20.62
N ARG A 89 -17.77 14.70 21.79
CA ARG A 89 -18.45 14.55 23.08
C ARG A 89 -19.57 15.58 23.24
N ALA A 90 -19.32 16.84 22.91
CA ALA A 90 -20.30 17.91 23.00
C ALA A 90 -21.52 17.68 22.08
N ALA A 91 -21.30 17.09 20.89
CA ALA A 91 -22.34 16.70 19.95
C ALA A 91 -23.07 15.38 20.33
N GLY A 92 -22.73 14.76 21.47
CA GLY A 92 -23.36 13.53 21.93
C GLY A 92 -22.91 12.26 21.19
N VAL A 93 -21.80 12.30 20.46
CA VAL A 93 -21.24 11.11 19.81
C VAL A 93 -20.74 10.15 20.90
N PRO A 94 -21.18 8.88 20.90
CA PRO A 94 -20.89 7.97 22.01
C PRO A 94 -19.46 7.43 22.00
N ARG A 95 -18.76 7.48 20.86
CA ARG A 95 -17.45 6.85 20.66
C ARG A 95 -16.53 7.66 19.74
N PHE A 96 -15.29 7.83 20.18
CA PHE A 96 -14.22 8.46 19.42
C PHE A 96 -13.02 7.51 19.35
N VAL A 97 -12.75 6.95 18.17
CA VAL A 97 -11.63 6.03 17.95
C VAL A 97 -10.44 6.81 17.40
N PHE A 98 -9.36 6.92 18.17
CA PHE A 98 -8.11 7.54 17.75
C PHE A 98 -7.15 6.50 17.17
N SER A 99 -6.71 6.70 15.93
CA SER A 99 -5.66 5.88 15.33
C SER A 99 -4.29 6.30 15.83
N SER A 100 -3.78 5.57 16.80
CA SER A 100 -2.39 5.66 17.27
C SER A 100 -1.49 4.64 16.57
N SER A 101 -0.33 4.33 17.15
CA SER A 101 0.69 3.46 16.59
C SER A 101 1.44 2.70 17.68
N THR A 102 2.02 1.54 17.36
CA THR A 102 2.95 0.83 18.24
C THR A 102 4.28 1.58 18.47
N SER A 103 4.55 2.65 17.71
CA SER A 103 5.63 3.60 18.01
C SER A 103 5.27 4.64 19.09
N SER A 104 4.02 4.64 19.58
CA SER A 104 3.52 5.62 20.56
C SER A 104 4.15 5.40 21.94
N ARG A 105 5.26 6.11 22.19
CA ARG A 105 6.05 6.06 23.44
C ARG A 105 6.68 7.43 23.73
N GLN A 106 6.91 7.73 25.00
CA GLN A 106 7.56 8.96 25.43
C GLN A 106 9.00 9.06 24.88
N GLU A 107 9.76 7.97 24.93
CA GLU A 107 11.15 7.86 24.49
C GLU A 107 11.27 7.39 23.03
N ALA A 108 10.20 7.48 22.23
CA ALA A 108 10.27 7.12 20.83
C ALA A 108 11.36 7.94 20.11
N LEU A 109 12.19 7.29 19.30
CA LEU A 109 13.30 7.95 18.59
C LEU A 109 12.79 8.88 17.48
N ASN A 110 11.65 8.56 16.89
CA ASN A 110 11.00 9.37 15.86
C ASN A 110 9.94 10.32 16.44
N ILE A 111 9.77 11.47 15.80
CA ILE A 111 8.81 12.52 16.17
C ILE A 111 7.39 12.02 16.06
N TYR A 112 7.09 11.19 15.05
CA TYR A 112 5.76 10.60 14.87
C TYR A 112 5.33 9.80 16.11
N GLY A 113 6.21 8.95 16.65
CA GLY A 113 5.94 8.16 17.85
C GLY A 113 5.67 9.03 19.08
N ARG A 114 6.52 10.05 19.31
CA ARG A 114 6.34 11.00 20.41
C ARG A 114 5.06 11.82 20.27
N THR A 115 4.72 12.24 19.06
CA THR A 115 3.48 13.00 18.78
C THR A 115 2.24 12.15 19.07
N LYS A 116 2.21 10.89 18.60
CA LYS A 116 1.10 9.97 18.90
C LYS A 116 0.96 9.72 20.40
N PHE A 117 2.08 9.56 21.12
CA PHE A 117 2.07 9.41 22.58
C PHE A 117 1.47 10.63 23.29
N ARG A 118 1.89 11.83 22.90
CA ARG A 118 1.35 13.08 23.45
C ARG A 118 -0.15 13.22 23.19
N ILE A 119 -0.62 12.89 21.98
CA ILE A 119 -2.07 12.90 21.67
C ILE A 119 -2.82 11.96 22.62
N GLU A 120 -2.30 10.75 22.88
CA GLU A 120 -2.93 9.82 23.83
C GLU A 120 -3.04 10.42 25.24
N GLN A 121 -1.98 11.08 25.73
CA GLN A 121 -2.00 11.72 27.05
C GLN A 121 -3.02 12.87 27.11
N HIS A 122 -3.05 13.74 26.10
CA HIS A 122 -4.01 14.85 26.04
C HIS A 122 -5.45 14.35 25.91
N LEU A 123 -5.70 13.32 25.11
CA LEU A 123 -7.04 12.71 25.01
C LEU A 123 -7.49 12.12 26.35
N ALA A 124 -6.59 11.43 27.07
CA ALA A 124 -6.89 10.86 28.38
C ALA A 124 -7.18 11.93 29.46
N ALA A 125 -6.55 13.10 29.35
CA ALA A 125 -6.77 14.24 30.24
C ALA A 125 -7.94 15.16 29.80
N SER A 126 -8.41 15.02 28.56
CA SER A 126 -9.45 15.88 28.00
C SER A 126 -10.83 15.59 28.56
N SER A 127 -11.75 16.52 28.34
CA SER A 127 -13.16 16.26 28.60
C SER A 127 -13.67 15.08 27.75
N ALA A 128 -13.09 14.75 26.59
CA ALA A 128 -13.56 13.64 25.76
C ALA A 128 -13.23 12.23 26.28
N ALA A 129 -12.35 12.09 27.29
CA ALA A 129 -11.79 10.80 27.72
C ALA A 129 -12.80 9.63 27.88
N PRO A 130 -14.03 9.82 28.40
CA PRO A 130 -14.99 8.73 28.55
C PRO A 130 -15.48 8.08 27.25
N ILE A 131 -15.41 8.78 26.12
CA ILE A 131 -15.82 8.25 24.81
C ILE A 131 -14.62 7.79 23.96
N VAL A 132 -13.39 8.04 24.42
CA VAL A 132 -12.17 7.80 23.63
C VAL A 132 -11.74 6.34 23.70
N ARG A 133 -11.41 5.79 22.53
CA ARG A 133 -10.75 4.50 22.34
C ARG A 133 -9.49 4.71 21.50
N ILE A 134 -8.34 4.30 21.99
CA ILE A 134 -7.04 4.45 21.35
C ILE A 134 -6.70 3.13 20.66
N ALA A 135 -6.51 3.15 19.35
CA ALA A 135 -6.04 2.00 18.57
C ALA A 135 -4.55 2.14 18.27
N ARG A 136 -3.66 1.44 18.98
CA ARG A 136 -2.22 1.38 18.68
C ARG A 136 -1.99 0.35 17.58
N ILE A 137 -1.78 0.84 16.35
CA ILE A 137 -1.67 0.01 15.16
C ILE A 137 -0.21 -0.39 14.90
N GLY A 138 -0.01 -1.68 14.62
CA GLY A 138 1.27 -2.29 14.26
C GLY A 138 1.74 -1.97 12.84
N LEU A 139 2.61 -2.83 12.29
CA LEU A 139 3.13 -2.68 10.94
C LEU A 139 2.10 -3.17 9.91
N VAL A 140 1.30 -2.25 9.38
CA VAL A 140 0.22 -2.60 8.44
C VAL A 140 0.77 -3.09 7.09
N TYR A 141 0.23 -4.21 6.60
CA TYR A 141 0.53 -4.78 5.29
C TYR A 141 -0.73 -5.20 4.53
N GLY A 142 -0.57 -5.48 3.23
CA GLY A 142 -1.64 -6.02 2.37
C GLY A 142 -2.38 -4.98 1.53
N GLY A 143 -3.25 -5.41 0.63
CA GLY A 143 -3.93 -4.52 -0.31
C GLY A 143 -2.98 -3.66 -1.18
N PRO A 144 -3.32 -2.39 -1.49
CA PRO A 144 -2.50 -1.56 -2.37
C PRO A 144 -1.07 -1.35 -1.85
N ARG A 145 -0.06 -1.62 -2.70
CA ARG A 145 1.39 -1.47 -2.39
C ARG A 145 1.84 -0.01 -2.25
N THR A 146 1.29 0.68 -1.26
CA THR A 146 1.51 2.09 -0.93
C THR A 146 2.01 2.24 0.50
N ALA A 147 2.28 3.47 0.94
CA ALA A 147 2.75 3.77 2.29
C ALA A 147 3.97 2.91 2.71
N MET A 148 4.02 2.45 3.96
CA MET A 148 5.13 1.66 4.48
C MET A 148 5.20 0.26 3.83
N TYR A 149 4.05 -0.39 3.64
CA TYR A 149 3.97 -1.71 3.00
C TYR A 149 4.62 -1.70 1.61
N GLY A 150 4.25 -0.73 0.76
CA GLY A 150 4.83 -0.56 -0.57
C GLY A 150 6.34 -0.28 -0.55
N LEU A 151 6.83 0.49 0.42
CA LEU A 151 8.26 0.73 0.59
C LEU A 151 9.00 -0.57 0.97
N MET A 152 8.48 -1.33 1.93
CA MET A 152 9.09 -2.58 2.39
C MET A 152 9.07 -3.65 1.28
N ALA A 153 7.96 -3.78 0.54
CA ALA A 153 7.86 -4.69 -0.59
C ALA A 153 8.91 -4.35 -1.67
N LYS A 154 9.08 -3.06 -2.00
CA LYS A 154 10.10 -2.59 -2.96
C LYS A 154 11.52 -2.90 -2.47
N LEU A 155 11.84 -2.63 -1.21
CA LEU A 155 13.16 -2.92 -0.65
C LEU A 155 13.46 -4.42 -0.65
N ALA A 156 12.49 -5.25 -0.27
CA ALA A 156 12.62 -6.71 -0.29
C ALA A 156 12.81 -7.27 -1.71
N ALA A 157 12.21 -6.63 -2.72
CA ALA A 157 12.32 -7.01 -4.13
C ALA A 157 13.57 -6.50 -4.83
N LEU A 158 14.19 -5.42 -4.33
CA LEU A 158 15.25 -4.67 -5.02
C LEU A 158 16.48 -5.53 -5.36
N SER A 159 16.96 -6.31 -4.39
CA SER A 159 18.20 -7.09 -4.51
C SER A 159 18.16 -8.31 -3.58
N PRO A 160 18.80 -9.44 -3.93
CA PRO A 160 18.99 -10.57 -3.01
C PRO A 160 19.91 -10.25 -1.83
N ILE A 161 20.65 -9.14 -1.88
CA ILE A 161 21.51 -8.64 -0.81
C ILE A 161 21.07 -7.21 -0.48
N LEU A 162 20.69 -6.97 0.78
CA LEU A 162 20.15 -5.69 1.23
C LEU A 162 20.93 -5.13 2.43
N PRO A 163 21.60 -3.98 2.30
CA PRO A 163 22.14 -3.23 3.42
C PRO A 163 21.01 -2.71 4.32
N MET A 164 21.03 -3.05 5.61
CA MET A 164 19.87 -2.78 6.47
C MET A 164 20.23 -2.63 7.96
N ILE A 165 19.51 -1.76 8.65
CA ILE A 165 19.58 -1.56 10.11
C ILE A 165 18.55 -2.42 10.84
N GLY A 166 18.72 -2.59 12.15
CA GLY A 166 17.65 -3.07 13.02
C GLY A 166 17.10 -4.44 12.64
N LEU A 167 17.91 -5.31 12.05
CA LEU A 167 17.50 -6.63 11.56
C LEU A 167 16.89 -7.52 12.66
N SER A 168 17.42 -7.39 13.88
CA SER A 168 16.91 -8.08 15.08
C SER A 168 15.78 -7.35 15.78
N ARG A 169 15.41 -6.14 15.34
CA ARG A 169 14.28 -5.41 15.94
C ARG A 169 12.99 -6.17 15.67
N GLU A 170 12.18 -6.25 16.70
CA GLU A 170 10.91 -6.94 16.64
C GLU A 170 9.82 -6.00 16.14
N VAL A 171 9.06 -6.50 15.17
CA VAL A 171 7.90 -5.83 14.58
C VAL A 171 6.71 -6.78 14.66
N GLN A 172 5.52 -6.21 14.76
CA GLN A 172 4.27 -6.97 14.76
C GLN A 172 3.45 -6.53 13.54
N PRO A 173 3.52 -7.27 12.42
CA PRO A 173 2.68 -7.02 11.26
C PRO A 173 1.20 -7.12 11.60
N ILE A 174 0.33 -6.51 10.80
CA ILE A 174 -1.11 -6.76 10.84
C ILE A 174 -1.71 -6.47 9.47
N HIS A 175 -2.66 -7.30 9.03
CA HIS A 175 -3.23 -7.12 7.71
C HIS A 175 -4.15 -5.88 7.68
N LEU A 176 -4.20 -5.19 6.55
CA LEU A 176 -5.01 -3.98 6.35
C LEU A 176 -6.49 -4.22 6.69
N ASP A 177 -7.02 -5.38 6.32
CA ASP A 177 -8.42 -5.74 6.60
C ASP A 177 -8.66 -5.99 8.08
N GLU A 178 -7.69 -6.54 8.80
CA GLU A 178 -7.78 -6.77 10.25
C GLU A 178 -7.74 -5.45 11.00
N VAL A 179 -6.93 -4.48 10.54
CA VAL A 179 -6.93 -3.12 11.08
C VAL A 179 -8.28 -2.45 10.85
N ALA A 180 -8.82 -2.51 9.62
CA ALA A 180 -10.13 -1.95 9.30
C ALA A 180 -11.24 -2.60 10.14
N ALA A 181 -11.24 -3.93 10.29
CA ALA A 181 -12.20 -4.65 11.11
C ALA A 181 -12.09 -4.27 12.59
N GLY A 182 -10.87 -4.18 13.12
CA GLY A 182 -10.62 -3.75 14.51
C GLY A 182 -11.07 -2.33 14.78
N LEU A 183 -10.78 -1.38 13.88
CA LEU A 183 -11.25 0.00 13.99
C LEU A 183 -12.78 0.10 13.92
N LEU A 184 -13.42 -0.69 13.07
CA LEU A 184 -14.88 -0.74 12.98
C LEU A 184 -15.52 -1.34 14.23
N ALA A 185 -14.95 -2.42 14.77
CA ALA A 185 -15.38 -3.00 16.05
C ALA A 185 -15.21 -2.01 17.21
N LEU A 186 -14.09 -1.27 17.25
CA LEU A 186 -13.88 -0.18 18.20
C LEU A 186 -14.85 0.99 18.01
N ALA A 187 -15.39 1.18 16.80
CA ALA A 187 -16.35 2.25 16.55
C ALA A 187 -17.79 1.86 16.91
N THR A 188 -18.11 0.56 16.96
CA THR A 188 -19.51 0.10 16.91
C THR A 188 -19.90 -0.86 18.03
N GLU A 189 -18.94 -1.58 18.61
CA GLU A 189 -19.21 -2.58 19.64
C GLU A 189 -19.01 -2.01 21.06
N GLU A 190 -19.69 -2.62 22.03
CA GLU A 190 -19.44 -2.43 23.46
C GLU A 190 -18.14 -3.14 23.84
N HIS A 191 -17.24 -2.45 24.52
CA HIS A 191 -15.99 -3.01 25.03
C HIS A 191 -15.87 -2.71 26.52
N PRO A 192 -15.14 -3.54 27.29
CA PRO A 192 -14.82 -3.24 28.69
C PRO A 192 -14.14 -1.88 28.84
N GLN A 193 -13.97 -1.41 30.07
CA GLN A 193 -13.43 -0.09 30.45
C GLN A 193 -11.99 0.23 29.95
N GLN A 194 -11.40 -0.66 29.15
CA GLN A 194 -10.12 -0.47 28.50
C GLN A 194 -10.21 0.64 27.43
N GLN A 195 -9.34 1.64 27.55
CA GLN A 195 -9.26 2.74 26.59
C GLN A 195 -8.29 2.44 25.44
N THR A 196 -7.26 1.62 25.64
CA THR A 196 -6.20 1.40 24.64
C THR A 196 -6.19 -0.03 24.14
N PHE A 197 -6.24 -0.22 22.83
CA PHE A 197 -6.26 -1.49 22.12
C PHE A 197 -5.10 -1.57 21.15
N VAL A 198 -4.37 -2.69 21.15
CA VAL A 198 -3.24 -2.92 20.25
C VAL A 198 -3.69 -3.79 19.08
N LEU A 199 -3.62 -3.22 17.87
CA LEU A 199 -3.94 -3.89 16.61
C LEU A 199 -2.63 -4.33 15.97
N ALA A 200 -2.11 -5.48 16.41
CA ALA A 200 -0.87 -6.06 15.91
C ALA A 200 -0.84 -7.58 16.14
N GLN A 201 -0.10 -8.34 15.31
CA GLN A 201 0.17 -9.77 15.55
C GLN A 201 0.57 -10.05 17.01
N GLU A 202 0.03 -11.12 17.60
CA GLU A 202 0.36 -11.52 18.97
C GLU A 202 1.85 -11.82 19.11
N LYS A 203 2.39 -12.60 18.18
CA LYS A 203 3.82 -12.96 18.19
C LYS A 203 4.62 -11.96 17.35
N PRO A 204 5.58 -11.24 17.94
CA PRO A 204 6.48 -10.43 17.15
C PRO A 204 7.35 -11.29 16.23
N ILE A 205 7.76 -10.70 15.11
CA ILE A 205 8.76 -11.27 14.22
C ILE A 205 9.93 -10.30 14.09
N SER A 206 11.13 -10.82 13.87
CA SER A 206 12.25 -9.95 13.53
C SER A 206 11.98 -9.21 12.22
N PHE A 207 12.46 -7.97 12.11
CA PHE A 207 12.35 -7.19 10.89
C PHE A 207 13.05 -7.87 9.70
N ALA A 208 14.16 -8.56 9.96
CA ALA A 208 14.80 -9.43 8.97
C ALA A 208 13.87 -10.55 8.49
N GLY A 209 13.15 -11.21 9.41
CA GLY A 209 12.15 -12.22 9.12
C GLY A 209 11.02 -11.65 8.26
N TRP A 210 10.52 -10.47 8.61
CA TRP A 210 9.48 -9.77 7.85
C TRP A 210 9.88 -9.50 6.39
N LEU A 211 11.06 -8.95 6.15
CA LEU A 211 11.56 -8.69 4.79
C LEU A 211 11.78 -9.98 3.99
N LYS A 212 12.22 -11.06 4.66
CA LYS A 212 12.33 -12.39 4.04
C LYS A 212 10.96 -12.94 3.63
N ILE A 213 9.92 -12.78 4.45
CA ILE A 213 8.54 -13.14 4.11
C ILE A 213 8.12 -12.37 2.86
N LEU A 214 8.23 -11.05 2.86
CA LEU A 214 7.87 -10.22 1.69
C LEU A 214 8.60 -10.64 0.41
N ARG A 215 9.91 -10.93 0.49
CA ARG A 215 10.67 -11.35 -0.69
C ARG A 215 10.21 -12.71 -1.21
N ARG A 216 9.96 -13.67 -0.33
CA ARG A 216 9.52 -15.01 -0.68
C ARG A 216 8.11 -14.99 -1.28
N SER A 217 7.18 -14.25 -0.67
CA SER A 217 5.82 -14.09 -1.20
C SER A 217 5.80 -13.42 -2.57
N GLN A 218 6.81 -12.61 -2.90
CA GLN A 218 7.01 -12.03 -4.25
C GLN A 218 7.70 -12.98 -5.25
N GLY A 219 7.95 -14.24 -4.90
CA GLY A 219 8.64 -15.21 -5.76
C GLY A 219 10.13 -14.89 -6.03
N LYS A 220 10.75 -13.99 -5.23
CA LYS A 220 12.13 -13.51 -5.46
C LYS A 220 13.20 -14.33 -4.71
N GLY A 221 12.81 -15.41 -4.05
CA GLY A 221 13.71 -16.33 -3.34
C GLY A 221 14.27 -15.77 -2.03
N ASN A 222 15.50 -16.16 -1.69
CA ASN A 222 16.12 -15.81 -0.40
C ASN A 222 16.63 -14.36 -0.37
N LEU A 223 16.59 -13.76 0.82
CA LEU A 223 17.15 -12.43 1.13
C LEU A 223 18.30 -12.57 2.12
N HIS A 224 19.45 -11.98 1.77
CA HIS A 224 20.61 -11.86 2.62
C HIS A 224 20.79 -10.39 3.02
N PHE A 225 21.38 -10.17 4.18
CA PHE A 225 21.51 -8.82 4.74
C PHE A 225 22.97 -8.47 4.96
N ILE A 226 23.30 -7.21 4.72
CA ILE A 226 24.54 -6.58 5.18
C ILE A 226 24.14 -5.64 6.33
N PRO A 227 24.44 -5.96 7.60
CA PRO A 227 24.11 -5.07 8.69
C PRO A 227 24.91 -3.78 8.54
N ILE A 228 24.24 -2.63 8.67
CA ILE A 228 24.89 -1.31 8.63
C ILE A 228 24.61 -0.53 9.93
N PRO A 229 25.54 0.34 10.37
CA PRO A 229 25.28 1.23 11.50
C PRO A 229 24.14 2.21 11.23
N LEU A 230 23.44 2.63 12.28
CA LEU A 230 22.33 3.60 12.19
C LEU A 230 22.78 4.91 11.52
N SER A 231 23.95 5.43 11.89
CA SER A 231 24.52 6.65 11.30
C SER A 231 24.72 6.53 9.78
N ALA A 232 25.24 5.39 9.31
CA ALA A 232 25.42 5.12 7.89
C ALA A 232 24.08 5.07 7.14
N ALA A 233 23.04 4.47 7.73
CA ALA A 233 21.71 4.42 7.14
C ALA A 233 21.05 5.80 7.06
N LEU A 234 21.18 6.62 8.12
CA LEU A 234 20.68 7.99 8.13
C LEU A 234 21.39 8.85 7.08
N PHE A 235 22.69 8.69 6.92
CA PHE A 235 23.47 9.33 5.86
C PHE A 235 22.98 8.89 4.46
N ALA A 236 22.75 7.58 4.27
CA ALA A 236 22.23 7.06 3.00
C ALA A 236 20.83 7.62 2.65
N CYS A 237 19.97 7.91 3.63
CA CYS A 237 18.67 8.55 3.39
C CYS A 237 18.81 9.96 2.77
N HIS A 238 19.91 10.67 3.06
CA HIS A 238 20.19 11.98 2.46
C HIS A 238 20.72 11.82 1.04
N MET A 239 21.58 10.82 0.79
CA MET A 239 22.20 10.59 -0.53
C MET A 239 21.25 9.97 -1.55
N THR A 240 20.36 9.07 -1.12
CA THR A 240 19.44 8.33 -2.01
C THR A 240 18.39 9.21 -2.68
N LYS A 241 18.19 10.46 -2.21
CA LYS A 241 17.36 11.47 -2.91
C LYS A 241 17.91 11.84 -4.30
N LEU A 242 19.19 11.60 -4.54
CA LEU A 242 19.90 11.98 -5.77
C LEU A 242 19.99 10.83 -6.80
N LEU A 243 19.61 9.61 -6.42
CA LEU A 243 19.77 8.42 -7.26
C LEU A 243 18.43 8.00 -7.86
N PRO A 244 18.23 8.11 -9.18
CA PRO A 244 17.04 7.58 -9.82
C PRO A 244 17.01 6.05 -9.62
N LEU A 245 15.84 5.48 -9.36
CA LEU A 245 15.54 4.05 -9.19
C LEU A 245 15.71 3.45 -7.78
N ILE A 246 16.37 4.12 -6.83
CA ILE A 246 16.43 3.64 -5.43
C ILE A 246 15.23 4.20 -4.65
N PRO A 247 14.47 3.36 -3.91
CA PRO A 247 13.38 3.87 -3.07
C PRO A 247 13.90 4.88 -2.04
N THR A 248 13.35 6.09 -2.04
CA THR A 248 13.67 7.09 -1.02
C THR A 248 13.11 6.65 0.33
N VAL A 249 13.98 6.56 1.33
CA VAL A 249 13.62 6.24 2.71
C VAL A 249 13.69 7.51 3.55
N ASP A 250 12.65 7.74 4.33
CA ASP A 250 12.58 8.86 5.25
C ASP A 250 13.38 8.53 6.54
N PRO A 251 14.27 9.42 7.01
CA PRO A 251 14.98 9.24 8.29
C PRO A 251 14.07 8.90 9.48
N GLU A 252 12.86 9.47 9.56
CA GLU A 252 11.91 9.20 10.63
C GLU A 252 11.45 7.74 10.67
N ARG A 253 11.42 7.07 9.50
CA ARG A 253 11.10 5.63 9.41
C ARG A 253 12.26 4.77 9.91
N VAL A 254 13.49 5.19 9.62
CA VAL A 254 14.71 4.52 10.11
C VAL A 254 14.79 4.63 11.64
N LEU A 255 14.55 5.82 12.18
CA LEU A 255 14.49 6.05 13.63
C LEU A 255 13.34 5.27 14.28
N GLY A 256 12.17 5.24 13.65
CA GLY A 256 11.03 4.44 14.11
C GLY A 256 11.35 2.94 14.20
N LEU A 257 12.05 2.40 13.21
CA LEU A 257 12.53 1.00 13.25
C LEU A 257 13.61 0.79 14.32
N ALA A 258 14.56 1.72 14.45
CA ALA A 258 15.63 1.62 15.43
C ALA A 258 15.08 1.59 16.88
N GLY A 259 13.98 2.30 17.14
CA GLY A 259 13.26 2.32 18.40
C GLY A 259 12.08 1.33 18.47
N ALA A 260 11.91 0.46 17.47
CA ALA A 260 10.80 -0.48 17.45
C ALA A 260 10.92 -1.48 18.61
N ALA A 261 9.80 -1.70 19.26
CA ALA A 261 9.64 -2.67 20.32
C ALA A 261 8.20 -3.21 20.29
N PRO A 262 8.00 -4.49 20.61
CA PRO A 262 6.69 -5.11 20.61
C PRO A 262 5.80 -4.52 21.71
N MET A 263 4.50 -4.77 21.58
CA MET A 263 3.47 -4.47 22.55
C MET A 263 2.59 -5.69 22.76
N GLU A 264 2.06 -5.85 23.97
CA GLU A 264 1.09 -6.90 24.29
C GLU A 264 -0.22 -6.66 23.54
N SER A 265 -0.56 -7.56 22.60
CA SER A 265 -1.77 -7.44 21.77
C SER A 265 -2.79 -8.56 21.99
N SER A 266 -2.43 -9.65 22.67
CA SER A 266 -3.26 -10.84 22.89
C SER A 266 -4.65 -10.50 23.44
N GLU A 267 -4.71 -9.71 24.51
CA GLU A 267 -5.98 -9.28 25.12
C GLU A 267 -6.81 -8.39 24.19
N SER A 268 -6.16 -7.46 23.48
CA SER A 268 -6.84 -6.56 22.55
C SER A 268 -7.46 -7.33 21.39
N LEU A 269 -6.73 -8.28 20.81
CA LEU A 269 -7.22 -9.15 19.73
C LEU A 269 -8.40 -10.01 20.21
N ARG A 270 -8.32 -10.58 21.42
CA ARG A 270 -9.39 -11.36 22.03
C ARG A 270 -10.66 -10.52 22.22
N LEU A 271 -10.55 -9.31 22.76
CA LEU A 271 -11.70 -8.41 22.98
C LEU A 271 -12.35 -8.01 21.65
N LEU A 272 -11.54 -7.76 20.62
CA LEU A 272 -11.99 -7.40 19.29
C LEU A 272 -12.39 -8.60 18.42
N LYS A 273 -12.28 -9.82 18.95
CA LYS A 273 -12.54 -11.09 18.24
C LYS A 273 -11.76 -11.17 16.93
N LEU A 274 -10.56 -10.60 16.90
CA LEU A 274 -9.65 -10.65 15.76
C LEU A 274 -8.74 -11.86 15.92
N ASN A 275 -8.56 -12.60 14.82
CA ASN A 275 -7.58 -13.67 14.73
C ASN A 275 -6.64 -13.38 13.56
N PRO A 276 -5.57 -12.58 13.78
CA PRO A 276 -4.68 -12.18 12.70
C PRO A 276 -4.10 -13.38 11.97
N ALA A 277 -4.27 -13.42 10.65
CA ALA A 277 -3.78 -14.51 9.82
C ALA A 277 -2.24 -14.48 9.72
N ASP A 278 -1.66 -15.65 9.43
CA ASP A 278 -0.23 -15.76 9.17
C ASP A 278 0.15 -14.92 7.92
N PRO A 279 1.11 -13.98 8.02
CA PRO A 279 1.37 -13.05 6.93
C PRO A 279 1.95 -13.72 5.69
N LEU A 280 2.69 -14.80 5.85
CA LEU A 280 3.24 -15.52 4.71
C LEU A 280 2.10 -16.11 3.86
N THR A 281 1.13 -16.74 4.52
CA THR A 281 -0.05 -17.32 3.87
C THR A 281 -0.83 -16.26 3.10
N VAL A 282 -1.21 -15.16 3.76
CA VAL A 282 -1.99 -14.07 3.14
C VAL A 282 -1.22 -13.44 1.97
N LEU A 283 0.07 -13.14 2.15
CA LEU A 283 0.85 -12.48 1.12
C LEU A 283 1.10 -13.39 -0.10
N VAL A 284 1.25 -14.71 0.08
CA VAL A 284 1.39 -15.63 -1.06
C VAL A 284 0.12 -15.59 -1.92
N GLU A 285 -1.06 -15.55 -1.31
CA GLU A 285 -2.32 -15.42 -2.03
C GLU A 285 -2.45 -14.06 -2.72
N GLU A 286 -2.20 -12.96 -2.00
CA GLU A 286 -2.31 -11.60 -2.57
C GLU A 286 -1.31 -11.34 -3.71
N PHE A 287 -0.05 -11.76 -3.56
CA PHE A 287 0.93 -11.63 -4.63
C PHE A 287 0.62 -12.56 -5.80
N GLY A 288 0.13 -13.78 -5.54
CA GLY A 288 -0.33 -14.68 -6.60
C GLY A 288 -1.49 -14.08 -7.42
N GLN A 289 -2.50 -13.54 -6.75
CA GLN A 289 -3.62 -12.84 -7.40
C GLN A 289 -3.13 -11.61 -8.19
N SER A 290 -2.23 -10.81 -7.61
CA SER A 290 -1.67 -9.64 -8.29
C SER A 290 -0.85 -10.02 -9.53
N ASP A 291 -0.09 -11.12 -9.49
CA ASP A 291 0.67 -11.61 -10.63
C ASP A 291 -0.26 -12.13 -11.73
N ASP A 292 -1.41 -12.73 -11.38
CA ASP A 292 -2.44 -13.15 -12.33
C ASP A 292 -3.15 -11.96 -13.00
N GLU A 293 -3.55 -10.94 -12.22
CA GLU A 293 -4.14 -9.70 -12.74
C GLU A 293 -3.16 -8.93 -13.64
N GLN A 294 -1.88 -8.86 -13.22
CA GLN A 294 -0.83 -8.25 -14.01
C GLN A 294 -0.59 -9.04 -15.30
N SER A 295 -0.47 -10.36 -15.22
CA SER A 295 -0.30 -11.24 -16.39
C SER A 295 -1.44 -11.05 -17.39
N ARG A 296 -2.69 -10.94 -16.90
CA ARG A 296 -3.87 -10.68 -17.72
C ARG A 296 -3.82 -9.30 -18.38
N SER A 297 -3.42 -8.27 -17.65
CA SER A 297 -3.31 -6.90 -18.16
C SER A 297 -2.19 -6.78 -19.20
N GLU A 298 -1.08 -7.47 -19.00
CA GLU A 298 0.04 -7.54 -19.94
C GLU A 298 -0.34 -8.30 -21.21
N ALA A 299 -0.99 -9.46 -21.09
CA ALA A 299 -1.53 -10.21 -22.22
C ALA A 299 -2.52 -9.35 -23.03
N GLN A 300 -3.39 -8.60 -22.35
CA GLN A 300 -4.29 -7.66 -23.01
C GLN A 300 -3.54 -6.54 -23.74
N ALA A 301 -2.49 -5.98 -23.14
CA ALA A 301 -1.67 -4.95 -23.76
C ALA A 301 -0.94 -5.47 -25.01
N LEU A 302 -0.39 -6.69 -24.98
CA LEU A 302 0.24 -7.33 -26.14
C LEU A 302 -0.75 -7.50 -27.30
N LEU A 303 -1.95 -8.02 -27.03
CA LEU A 303 -2.98 -8.21 -28.06
C LEU A 303 -3.43 -6.87 -28.65
N ARG A 304 -3.63 -5.84 -27.81
CA ARG A 304 -3.96 -4.48 -28.28
C ARG A 304 -2.84 -3.84 -29.09
N TYR A 305 -1.58 -4.10 -28.75
CA TYR A 305 -0.43 -3.63 -29.53
C TYR A 305 -0.43 -4.21 -30.95
N LEU A 306 -0.83 -5.47 -31.09
CA LEU A 306 -1.04 -6.13 -32.39
C LEU A 306 -2.35 -5.71 -33.09
N GLY A 307 -3.07 -4.71 -32.57
CA GLY A 307 -4.32 -4.22 -33.15
C GLY A 307 -5.54 -5.11 -32.89
N ILE A 308 -5.44 -6.08 -31.97
CA ILE A 308 -6.50 -7.04 -31.67
C ILE A 308 -7.29 -6.60 -30.44
N MET A 309 -8.62 -6.62 -30.56
CA MET A 309 -9.52 -6.53 -29.41
C MET A 309 -9.71 -7.93 -28.82
N PRO A 310 -9.16 -8.21 -27.62
CA PRO A 310 -9.04 -9.59 -27.15
C PRO A 310 -10.37 -10.14 -26.64
N THR A 311 -10.75 -11.33 -27.13
CA THR A 311 -11.82 -12.14 -26.54
C THR A 311 -11.34 -12.82 -25.24
N PRO A 312 -12.26 -13.22 -24.33
CA PRO A 312 -11.88 -13.94 -23.10
C PRO A 312 -11.07 -15.22 -23.38
N ILE A 313 -11.39 -15.94 -24.45
CA ILE A 313 -10.72 -17.19 -24.84
C ILE A 313 -9.29 -16.90 -25.33
N GLN A 314 -9.10 -15.91 -26.21
CA GLN A 314 -7.76 -15.52 -26.68
C GLN A 314 -6.87 -15.04 -25.54
N LEU A 315 -7.45 -14.25 -24.62
CA LEU A 315 -6.74 -13.77 -23.45
C LEU A 315 -6.32 -14.92 -22.53
N GLN A 316 -7.21 -15.88 -22.28
CA GLN A 316 -6.89 -17.08 -21.49
C GLN A 316 -5.80 -17.92 -22.16
N ARG A 317 -5.92 -18.18 -23.47
CA ARG A 317 -4.91 -18.92 -24.25
C ARG A 317 -3.54 -18.24 -24.21
N LEU A 318 -3.50 -16.92 -24.35
CA LEU A 318 -2.26 -16.16 -24.27
C LEU A 318 -1.65 -16.20 -22.86
N CYS A 319 -2.44 -15.99 -21.82
CA CYS A 319 -1.95 -16.10 -20.44
C CYS A 319 -1.36 -17.49 -20.15
N GLU A 320 -2.01 -18.56 -20.62
CA GLU A 320 -1.52 -19.92 -20.48
C GLU A 320 -0.21 -20.14 -21.25
N GLY A 321 -0.14 -19.67 -22.50
CA GLY A 321 1.07 -19.75 -23.33
C GLY A 321 2.25 -19.00 -22.72
N LEU A 322 2.02 -17.78 -22.20
CA LEU A 322 3.04 -16.99 -21.52
C LEU A 322 3.52 -17.67 -20.23
N ARG A 323 2.62 -18.27 -19.45
CA ARG A 323 3.00 -19.03 -18.24
C ARG A 323 3.83 -20.26 -18.59
N ARG A 324 3.40 -21.05 -19.58
CA ARG A 324 4.10 -22.27 -20.02
C ARG A 324 5.53 -21.97 -20.50
N GLU A 325 5.74 -20.83 -21.15
CA GLU A 325 7.04 -20.41 -21.67
C GLU A 325 7.91 -19.65 -20.64
N GLY A 326 7.45 -19.50 -19.41
CA GLY A 326 8.15 -18.77 -18.34
C GLY A 326 8.26 -17.26 -18.62
N LEU A 327 7.34 -16.72 -19.42
CA LEU A 327 7.32 -15.31 -19.83
C LEU A 327 6.39 -14.47 -18.95
N SER A 328 5.44 -15.09 -18.24
CA SER A 328 4.49 -14.41 -17.36
C SER A 328 4.98 -14.35 -15.89
N PRO A 329 4.87 -13.20 -15.20
CA PRO A 329 4.63 -11.88 -15.77
C PRO A 329 5.85 -11.35 -16.56
N LEU A 330 5.58 -10.53 -17.58
CA LEU A 330 6.58 -9.84 -18.40
C LEU A 330 7.20 -8.64 -17.68
N GLY A 331 6.44 -8.00 -16.78
CA GLY A 331 6.88 -6.80 -16.06
C GLY A 331 6.73 -5.53 -16.88
N LEU A 332 5.66 -5.40 -17.68
CA LEU A 332 5.36 -4.17 -18.41
C LEU A 332 5.03 -3.05 -17.43
N SER A 333 5.48 -1.83 -17.73
CA SER A 333 5.15 -0.68 -16.88
C SER A 333 3.66 -0.31 -17.03
N PRO A 334 3.04 0.35 -16.03
CA PRO A 334 1.66 0.83 -16.15
C PRO A 334 1.44 1.75 -17.37
N ALA A 335 2.47 2.49 -17.78
CA ALA A 335 2.41 3.32 -18.98
C ALA A 335 2.33 2.49 -20.26
N LEU A 336 3.07 1.37 -20.35
CA LEU A 336 3.00 0.44 -21.49
C LEU A 336 1.66 -0.31 -21.52
N ILE A 337 1.11 -0.66 -20.37
CA ILE A 337 -0.23 -1.30 -20.30
C ILE A 337 -1.32 -0.31 -20.75
N ARG A 338 -1.22 0.97 -20.35
CA ARG A 338 -2.19 2.01 -20.73
C ARG A 338 -2.05 2.45 -22.19
N HIS A 339 -0.83 2.52 -22.71
CA HIS A 339 -0.51 2.90 -24.08
C HIS A 339 0.33 1.81 -24.76
N PRO A 340 -0.31 0.71 -25.23
CA PRO A 340 0.40 -0.42 -25.81
C PRO A 340 1.29 -0.09 -27.00
N SER A 341 0.97 0.96 -27.79
CA SER A 341 1.79 1.41 -28.92
C SER A 341 3.24 1.76 -28.54
N LEU A 342 3.50 2.13 -27.29
CA LEU A 342 4.84 2.39 -26.77
C LEU A 342 5.71 1.13 -26.70
N LEU A 343 5.13 -0.08 -26.79
CA LEU A 343 5.89 -1.34 -26.88
C LEU A 343 6.83 -1.36 -28.09
N ALA A 344 6.49 -0.63 -29.17
CA ALA A 344 7.35 -0.46 -30.33
C ALA A 344 8.75 0.08 -29.98
N LEU A 345 8.89 0.86 -28.91
CA LEU A 345 10.19 1.39 -28.46
C LEU A 345 11.10 0.32 -27.84
N PHE A 346 10.52 -0.79 -27.37
CA PHE A 346 11.19 -1.86 -26.65
C PHE A 346 11.31 -3.14 -27.48
N GLU A 347 10.72 -3.17 -28.67
CA GLU A 347 10.82 -4.29 -29.59
C GLU A 347 12.27 -4.46 -30.07
N PRO A 348 12.88 -5.64 -29.87
CA PRO A 348 14.22 -5.88 -30.35
C PRO A 348 14.22 -6.00 -31.89
N PRO A 349 15.31 -5.61 -32.56
CA PRO A 349 15.42 -5.80 -34.01
C PRO A 349 15.30 -7.29 -34.39
N ALA A 350 14.78 -7.54 -35.59
CA ALA A 350 14.22 -8.81 -36.12
C ALA A 350 15.01 -10.12 -35.87
N ASN A 351 16.28 -10.06 -35.46
CA ASN A 351 17.16 -11.23 -35.29
C ASN A 351 17.36 -11.67 -33.81
N ARG A 352 16.55 -11.22 -32.85
CA ARG A 352 16.67 -11.63 -31.42
C ARG A 352 15.50 -12.47 -30.92
N THR A 353 15.44 -13.73 -31.36
CA THR A 353 14.47 -14.75 -30.88
C THR A 353 14.59 -15.09 -29.39
N LYS A 354 15.69 -14.73 -28.73
CA LYS A 354 15.90 -14.94 -27.29
C LYS A 354 15.28 -13.86 -26.40
N HIS A 355 14.84 -12.73 -26.96
CA HIS A 355 14.34 -11.61 -26.17
C HIS A 355 12.92 -11.89 -25.64
N ARG A 356 12.70 -11.67 -24.34
CA ARG A 356 11.44 -12.01 -23.67
C ARG A 356 10.22 -11.34 -24.32
N LEU A 357 10.32 -10.05 -24.65
CA LEU A 357 9.22 -9.32 -25.30
C LEU A 357 8.92 -9.84 -26.72
N ALA A 358 9.93 -10.21 -27.51
CA ALA A 358 9.69 -10.72 -28.87
C ALA A 358 9.00 -12.09 -28.83
N ARG A 359 9.41 -12.97 -27.91
CA ARG A 359 8.73 -14.25 -27.70
C ARG A 359 7.30 -14.08 -27.23
N ALA A 360 7.04 -13.09 -26.36
CA ALA A 360 5.70 -12.78 -25.91
C ALA A 360 4.79 -12.24 -27.01
N LEU A 361 5.32 -11.36 -27.87
CA LEU A 361 4.60 -10.85 -29.05
C LEU A 361 4.29 -11.96 -30.04
N TYR A 362 5.24 -12.87 -30.28
CA TYR A 362 5.02 -14.07 -31.10
C TYR A 362 3.90 -14.97 -30.55
N LEU A 363 3.88 -15.21 -29.24
CA LEU A 363 2.78 -15.96 -28.60
C LEU A 363 1.44 -15.22 -28.68
N ALA A 364 1.45 -13.89 -28.59
CA ALA A 364 0.25 -13.07 -28.75
C ALA A 364 -0.31 -13.16 -30.17
N ASP A 365 0.56 -13.16 -31.18
CA ASP A 365 0.20 -13.36 -32.58
C ASP A 365 -0.39 -14.76 -32.81
N LEU A 366 0.25 -15.82 -32.28
CA LEU A 366 -0.30 -17.18 -32.34
C LEU A 366 -1.64 -17.34 -31.60
N ALA A 367 -1.81 -16.66 -30.47
CA ALA A 367 -3.07 -16.67 -29.73
C ALA A 367 -4.17 -15.89 -30.45
N SER A 368 -3.81 -15.05 -31.43
CA SER A 368 -4.74 -14.28 -32.24
C SER A 368 -5.28 -15.02 -33.45
N GLU A 369 -4.59 -16.06 -33.92
CA GLU A 369 -5.03 -16.83 -35.09
C GLU A 369 -6.43 -17.41 -34.86
N PRO A 370 -7.41 -17.12 -35.75
CA PRO A 370 -8.72 -17.72 -35.66
C PRO A 370 -8.61 -19.25 -35.81
N GLU A 371 -9.45 -19.99 -35.09
CA GLU A 371 -9.64 -21.42 -35.35
C GLU A 371 -9.87 -21.60 -36.85
N ARG A 372 -8.99 -22.35 -37.51
CA ARG A 372 -8.91 -22.46 -38.97
C ARG A 372 -10.27 -22.85 -39.57
N HIS A 373 -10.95 -21.89 -40.19
CA HIS A 373 -11.74 -22.13 -41.40
C HIS A 373 -10.92 -21.64 -42.60
N PRO A 374 -10.74 -22.46 -43.65
CA PRO A 374 -9.80 -22.17 -44.72
C PRO A 374 -10.39 -21.12 -45.66
N GLY A 375 -9.87 -19.90 -45.62
CA GLY A 375 -10.08 -18.96 -46.73
C GLY A 375 -10.03 -17.48 -46.37
N ARG A 376 -8.83 -16.90 -46.35
CA ARG A 376 -8.47 -15.69 -47.12
C ARG A 376 -7.03 -15.29 -46.86
N LYS A 377 -6.23 -15.22 -47.93
CA LYS A 377 -4.95 -14.53 -47.96
C LYS A 377 -5.21 -13.04 -48.16
N THR A 378 -4.58 -12.21 -47.34
CA THR A 378 -4.36 -10.79 -47.66
C THR A 378 -2.96 -10.42 -47.19
N GLU A 379 -2.00 -10.55 -48.11
CA GLU A 379 -0.69 -9.92 -48.02
C GLU A 379 -0.75 -8.53 -48.65
N PHE A 380 0.25 -7.70 -48.29
CA PHE A 380 0.91 -6.68 -49.13
C PHE A 380 0.76 -5.17 -48.87
N PHE A 381 0.14 -4.70 -47.78
CA PHE A 381 0.09 -3.23 -47.48
C PHE A 381 0.82 -2.72 -46.22
N ASP A 382 1.43 -3.59 -45.39
CA ASP A 382 2.07 -3.13 -44.13
C ASP A 382 3.60 -3.01 -44.14
N ALA A 383 4.29 -3.46 -45.20
CA ALA A 383 5.75 -3.56 -45.21
C ALA A 383 6.49 -2.22 -45.37
N THR A 384 5.86 -1.19 -45.93
CA THR A 384 6.54 0.09 -46.23
C THR A 384 6.51 1.06 -45.04
N LEU A 385 5.49 0.98 -44.18
CA LEU A 385 5.41 1.78 -42.94
C LEU A 385 6.30 1.21 -41.82
N THR A 386 6.49 -0.11 -41.77
CA THR A 386 7.38 -0.77 -40.79
C THR A 386 8.85 -0.39 -41.00
N ILE A 387 9.32 -0.30 -42.26
CA ILE A 387 10.73 0.03 -42.57
C ILE A 387 11.09 1.47 -42.14
N ALA A 388 10.18 2.44 -42.34
CA ALA A 388 10.42 3.83 -41.96
C ALA A 388 10.44 4.02 -40.42
N GLY A 389 9.55 3.32 -39.69
CA GLY A 389 9.53 3.31 -38.24
C GLY A 389 10.74 2.59 -37.62
N ASP A 390 11.20 1.50 -38.25
CA ASP A 390 12.35 0.73 -37.81
C ASP A 390 13.66 1.54 -37.87
N ILE A 391 13.85 2.35 -38.92
CA ILE A 391 15.03 3.22 -39.08
C ILE A 391 15.01 4.37 -38.04
N LEU A 392 13.83 4.96 -37.80
CA LEU A 392 13.66 6.08 -36.86
C LEU A 392 13.85 5.68 -35.40
N LEU A 393 13.41 4.47 -35.03
CA LEU A 393 13.46 3.97 -33.64
C LEU A 393 14.71 3.14 -33.33
N PHE A 394 15.52 2.79 -34.33
CA PHE A 394 16.71 1.96 -34.17
C PHE A 394 17.69 2.44 -33.05
N PRO A 395 18.02 3.74 -32.93
CA PRO A 395 18.93 4.22 -31.88
C PRO A 395 18.30 4.09 -30.48
N LEU A 396 17.00 4.31 -30.37
CA LEU A 396 16.27 4.19 -29.10
C LEU A 396 16.10 2.72 -28.67
N ARG A 397 15.75 1.83 -29.62
CA ARG A 397 15.57 0.39 -29.38
C ARG A 397 16.87 -0.26 -28.93
N THR A 398 17.99 0.10 -29.54
CA THR A 398 19.31 -0.42 -29.15
C THR A 398 19.72 0.01 -27.73
N LEU A 399 19.32 1.20 -27.29
CA LEU A 399 19.58 1.75 -25.95
C LEU A 399 18.64 1.16 -24.88
N LEU A 400 17.36 0.94 -25.21
CA LEU A 400 16.31 0.49 -24.28
C LEU A 400 16.14 -1.04 -24.22
N ALA A 401 16.62 -1.79 -25.21
CA ALA A 401 16.52 -3.26 -25.27
C ALA A 401 17.19 -3.99 -24.10
N GLY A 402 17.96 -3.32 -23.24
CA GLY A 402 18.51 -3.92 -22.02
C GLY A 402 17.45 -4.24 -20.96
N LYS A 403 16.30 -3.56 -20.98
CA LYS A 403 15.31 -3.61 -19.90
C LYS A 403 14.50 -4.92 -19.85
N TYR A 404 14.34 -5.59 -21.00
CA TYR A 404 13.51 -6.79 -21.16
C TYR A 404 14.28 -7.99 -21.77
N ARG A 405 15.61 -7.99 -21.60
CA ARG A 405 16.49 -9.09 -22.01
C ARG A 405 16.21 -10.39 -21.27
#